data_AF-A0A4Y2C990-F1
#
_entry.id   AF-A0A4Y2C990-F1
#
_cell.length_a   1.000
_cell.length_b   1.000
_cell.length_c   1.000
_cell.angle_alpha   90.00
_cell.angle_beta   90.00
_cell.angle_gamma   90.00
#
_symmetry.space_group_name_H-M   'P 1'
#
loop_
_entity.id
_entity.type
_entity.pdbx_description
1 polymer ?
#
loop_
_entity_poly.entity_id
_entity_poly.type
_entity_poly.pdbx_seq_one_letter_code
_entity_poly.pdbx_strand_id
1 'polypeptide(L)'
;MAWTAFGFSGQVGLAFLDGRQNYPKYVETLEKYLMPFAGNIGGRNWKYQHDNAPIHTSSATKYYLNSKNATVIEWPPMSPDLNPIENVWGIMSPNVYENGG
;
A
#
# COMPACT_ATOMS: atom_id res chain seq x y z
N MET A 1 6.40 11.19 -4.16
CA MET A 1 5.66 9.95 -4.51
C MET A 1 4.36 9.97 -3.72
N ALA A 2 3.25 9.43 -4.24
CA ALA A 2 2.02 9.28 -3.46
C ALA A 2 1.82 7.81 -3.07
N TRP A 3 1.20 7.57 -1.92
CA TRP A 3 0.88 6.23 -1.41
C TRP A 3 -0.53 6.23 -0.82
N THR A 4 -1.27 5.16 -1.05
CA THR A 4 -2.55 4.91 -0.38
C THR A 4 -2.82 3.40 -0.35
N ALA A 5 -3.87 3.02 0.36
CA ALA A 5 -4.39 1.67 0.45
C ALA A 5 -5.92 1.72 0.57
N PHE A 6 -6.57 0.66 0.12
CA PHE A 6 -8.01 0.51 0.30
C PHE A 6 -8.37 -0.94 0.62
N GLY A 7 -9.56 -1.10 1.18
CA GLY A 7 -10.18 -2.38 1.44
C GLY A 7 -11.66 -2.32 1.09
N PHE A 8 -12.37 -3.40 1.38
CA PHE A 8 -13.79 -3.52 1.06
C PHE A 8 -14.64 -2.40 1.67
N SER A 9 -14.32 -1.96 2.90
CA SER A 9 -15.12 -1.01 3.66
C SER A 9 -14.66 0.44 3.54
N GLY A 10 -13.65 0.72 2.71
CA GLY A 10 -13.15 2.09 2.52
C GLY A 10 -11.67 2.16 2.17
N GLN A 11 -11.09 3.35 2.36
CA GLN A 11 -9.70 3.65 2.02
C GLN A 11 -8.98 4.40 3.14
N VAL A 12 -7.66 4.40 3.09
CA VAL A 12 -6.83 5.31 3.90
C VAL A 12 -6.61 6.62 3.13
N GLY A 13 -6.18 7.65 3.85
CA GLY A 13 -5.84 8.93 3.24
C GLY A 13 -4.64 8.81 2.30
N LEU A 14 -4.63 9.65 1.26
CA LEU A 14 -3.49 9.76 0.35
C LEU A 14 -2.29 10.38 1.08
N ALA A 15 -1.19 9.63 1.17
CA ALA A 15 0.07 10.07 1.76
C ALA A 15 1.04 10.55 0.68
N PHE A 16 1.58 11.75 0.85
CA PHE A 16 2.68 12.25 0.02
C PHE A 16 4.01 11.92 0.71
N LEU A 17 4.81 11.10 0.03
CA LEU A 17 6.08 10.58 0.53
C LEU A 17 7.26 11.34 -0.07
N ASP A 18 8.18 11.74 0.81
CA ASP A 18 9.33 12.54 0.47
C ASP A 18 10.57 11.73 0.10
N GLY A 19 11.18 12.14 -1.01
CA GLY A 19 12.41 11.58 -1.54
C GLY A 19 12.31 10.10 -1.94
N ARG A 20 13.49 9.50 -2.14
CA ARG A 20 13.60 8.07 -2.46
C ARG A 20 13.12 7.22 -1.29
N GLN A 21 12.29 6.23 -1.61
CA GLN A 21 11.78 5.26 -0.65
C GLN A 21 12.77 4.11 -0.45
N ASN A 22 12.82 3.62 0.78
CA ASN A 22 13.62 2.48 1.24
C ASN A 22 12.80 1.70 2.27
N TYR A 23 13.31 0.57 2.75
CA TYR A 23 12.52 -0.25 3.69
C TYR A 23 12.14 0.48 5.00
N PRO A 24 12.98 1.33 5.63
CA PRO A 24 12.57 2.04 6.85
C PRO A 24 11.41 3.00 6.59
N LYS A 25 11.48 3.81 5.52
CA LYS A 25 10.39 4.73 5.15
C LYS A 25 9.10 4.00 4.79
N TYR A 26 9.22 2.83 4.17
CA TYR A 26 8.06 2.01 3.88
C TYR A 26 7.40 1.46 5.16
N VAL A 27 8.20 0.99 6.12
CA VAL A 27 7.69 0.58 7.43
C VAL A 27 6.99 1.74 8.16
N GLU A 28 7.59 2.94 8.15
CA GLU A 28 6.97 4.15 8.71
C GLU A 28 5.64 4.48 8.01
N THR A 29 5.59 4.33 6.68
CA THR A 29 4.38 4.53 5.89
C THR A 29 3.28 3.57 6.32
N LEU A 30 3.59 2.28 6.47
CA LEU A 30 2.63 1.29 6.95
C LEU A 30 2.16 1.62 8.38
N GLU A 31 3.08 1.99 9.26
CA GLU A 31 2.76 2.31 10.65
C GLU A 31 1.82 3.50 10.77
N LYS A 32 2.10 4.56 10.01
CA LYS A 32 1.38 5.82 10.11
C LYS A 32 0.05 5.79 9.36
N TYR A 33 0.02 5.16 8.18
CA TYR A 33 -1.10 5.32 7.26
C TYR A 33 -1.92 4.05 7.06
N LEU A 34 -1.37 2.85 7.27
CA LEU A 34 -2.13 1.59 7.11
C LEU A 34 -2.65 1.07 8.45
N MET A 35 -1.74 0.80 9.38
CA MET A 35 -2.04 0.02 10.59
C MET A 35 -3.17 0.59 11.46
N PRO A 36 -3.33 1.92 11.61
CA PRO A 36 -4.44 2.48 12.40
C PRO A 36 -5.82 2.22 11.77
N PHE A 37 -5.88 1.96 10.47
CA PHE A 37 -7.13 1.89 9.69
C PHE A 37 -7.40 0.50 9.11
N ALA A 38 -6.40 -0.38 9.06
CA ALA A 38 -6.48 -1.66 8.34
C ALA A 38 -7.66 -2.53 8.80
N GLY A 39 -7.92 -2.62 10.12
CA GLY A 39 -9.06 -3.36 10.64
C GLY A 39 -10.42 -2.77 10.24
N ASN A 40 -10.51 -1.44 10.12
CA ASN A 40 -11.75 -0.74 9.76
C ASN A 40 -12.04 -0.89 8.26
N ILE A 41 -11.03 -0.75 7.41
CA ILE A 41 -11.20 -0.80 5.95
C ILE A 41 -11.20 -2.24 5.40
N GLY A 42 -10.46 -3.15 6.02
CA GLY A 42 -10.30 -4.54 5.59
C GLY A 42 -11.25 -5.51 6.27
N GLY A 43 -11.85 -5.12 7.39
CA GLY A 43 -12.75 -5.97 8.17
C GLY A 43 -12.03 -7.08 8.96
N ARG A 44 -12.82 -8.05 9.43
CA ARG A 44 -12.30 -9.16 10.22
C ARG A 44 -11.42 -10.07 9.35
N ASN A 45 -10.25 -10.45 9.87
CA ASN A 45 -9.29 -11.32 9.18
C ASN A 45 -8.80 -10.76 7.84
N TRP A 46 -8.70 -9.43 7.73
CA TRP A 46 -8.13 -8.78 6.55
C TRP A 46 -6.73 -9.33 6.24
N LYS A 47 -6.41 -9.35 4.94
CA LYS A 47 -5.08 -9.71 4.45
C LYS A 47 -4.48 -8.52 3.71
N TYR A 48 -3.18 -8.35 3.85
CA TYR A 48 -2.45 -7.28 3.21
C TYR A 48 -1.95 -7.72 1.84
N GLN A 49 -2.17 -6.89 0.83
CA GLN A 49 -1.62 -7.06 -0.52
C GLN A 49 -0.65 -5.92 -0.80
N HIS A 50 0.55 -6.26 -1.28
CA HIS A 50 1.50 -5.34 -1.88
C HIS A 50 2.29 -6.05 -2.98
N ASP A 51 2.94 -5.29 -3.87
CA ASP A 51 3.81 -5.89 -4.87
C ASP A 51 5.12 -6.43 -4.26
N ASN A 52 5.90 -7.12 -5.09
CA ASN A 52 7.17 -7.70 -4.68
C ASN A 52 8.37 -6.74 -4.78
N ALA A 53 8.18 -5.41 -4.74
CA ALA A 53 9.30 -4.47 -4.78
C ALA A 53 10.33 -4.80 -3.68
N PRO A 54 11.65 -4.61 -3.91
CA PRO A 54 12.68 -5.01 -2.95
C PRO A 54 12.51 -4.40 -1.55
N ILE A 55 11.93 -3.20 -1.45
CA ILE A 55 11.64 -2.55 -0.17
C ILE A 55 10.46 -3.19 0.57
N HIS A 56 9.50 -3.76 -0.15
CA HIS A 56 8.33 -4.45 0.40
C HIS A 56 8.69 -5.86 0.86
N THR A 57 9.58 -6.52 0.14
CA THR A 57 10.02 -7.90 0.42
C THR A 57 11.26 -8.01 1.30
N SER A 58 11.81 -6.87 1.76
CA SER A 58 12.95 -6.84 2.67
C SER A 58 12.66 -7.60 3.97
N SER A 59 13.71 -8.18 4.58
CA SER A 59 13.57 -8.91 5.84
C SER A 59 12.99 -8.04 6.97
N ALA A 60 13.35 -6.76 7.01
CA ALA A 60 12.84 -5.82 7.99
C ALA A 60 11.34 -5.53 7.79
N THR A 61 10.89 -5.35 6.55
CA THR A 61 9.46 -5.15 6.24
C THR A 61 8.64 -6.39 6.59
N LYS A 62 9.13 -7.59 6.24
CA LYS A 62 8.48 -8.86 6.59
C LYS A 62 8.38 -9.03 8.11
N TYR A 63 9.46 -8.73 8.84
CA TYR A 63 9.47 -8.78 10.29
C TYR A 63 8.45 -7.82 10.91
N TYR A 64 8.38 -6.59 10.40
CA TYR A 64 7.40 -5.59 10.85
C TYR A 64 5.96 -6.04 10.62
N LEU A 65 5.62 -6.52 9.41
CA LEU A 65 4.27 -7.00 9.10
C LEU A 65 3.88 -8.18 10.00
N ASN A 66 4.81 -9.10 10.22
CA ASN A 66 4.62 -10.22 11.14
C ASN A 66 4.39 -9.75 12.59
N SER A 67 5.12 -8.75 13.08
CA SER A 67 4.94 -8.23 14.44
C SER A 67 3.59 -7.51 14.64
N LYS A 68 2.95 -7.05 13.55
CA LYS A 68 1.60 -6.51 13.55
C LYS A 68 0.51 -7.57 13.29
N ASN A 69 0.86 -8.86 13.21
CA ASN A 69 -0.03 -9.96 12.82
C ASN A 69 -0.72 -9.74 11.46
N ALA A 70 -0.09 -8.99 10.56
CA ALA A 70 -0.62 -8.75 9.22
C ALA A 70 -0.26 -9.93 8.30
N THR A 71 -1.26 -10.68 7.84
CA THR A 71 -1.05 -11.73 6.84
C THR A 71 -0.88 -11.11 5.47
N VAL A 72 0.30 -11.32 4.85
CA VAL A 72 0.58 -10.84 3.49
C VAL A 72 0.15 -11.89 2.47
N ILE A 73 -0.53 -11.46 1.41
CA ILE A 73 -0.88 -12.29 0.26
C ILE A 73 0.38 -12.47 -0.60
N GLU A 74 0.71 -13.71 -0.95
CA GLU A 74 1.75 -13.98 -1.93
C GLU A 74 1.37 -13.36 -3.28
N TRP A 75 2.26 -12.53 -3.82
CA TRP A 75 2.02 -11.83 -5.06
C TRP A 75 2.83 -12.45 -6.20
N PRO A 76 2.24 -12.71 -7.37
CA PRO A 76 3.02 -13.14 -8.54
C PRO A 76 3.89 -11.99 -9.07
N PRO A 77 5.13 -12.28 -9.53
CA PRO A 77 5.98 -11.28 -10.17
C PRO A 77 5.31 -10.66 -11.40
N MET A 78 5.58 -9.38 -11.65
CA MET A 78 5.15 -8.68 -12.88
C MET A 78 3.65 -8.78 -13.18
N SER A 79 2.81 -8.79 -12.14
CA SER A 79 1.35 -8.87 -12.28
C SER A 79 0.66 -7.62 -11.71
N PRO A 80 0.88 -6.43 -12.32
CA PRO A 80 0.21 -5.20 -11.89
C PRO A 80 -1.29 -5.24 -12.20
N ASP A 81 -1.70 -5.96 -13.25
CA ASP A 81 -3.09 -6.17 -13.67
C ASP A 81 -3.95 -6.85 -12.58
N LEU A 82 -3.32 -7.68 -11.75
CA LEU A 82 -3.99 -8.31 -10.63
C LEU A 82 -4.18 -7.35 -9.45
N ASN A 83 -3.46 -6.22 -9.39
CA ASN A 83 -3.45 -5.32 -8.26
C ASN A 83 -4.58 -4.28 -8.37
N PRO A 84 -5.64 -4.36 -7.54
CA PRO A 84 -6.80 -3.49 -7.68
C PRO A 84 -6.48 -1.99 -7.49
N ILE A 85 -5.38 -1.64 -6.83
CA ILE A 85 -4.98 -0.23 -6.64
C ILE A 85 -4.61 0.43 -7.97
N GLU A 86 -4.16 -0.34 -8.97
CA GLU A 86 -3.80 0.21 -10.28
C GLU A 86 -5.02 0.79 -11.00
N ASN A 87 -6.20 0.18 -10.80
CA ASN A 87 -7.46 0.74 -11.31
C ASN A 87 -7.79 2.08 -10.64
N VAL A 88 -7.54 2.19 -9.34
CA VAL A 88 -7.76 3.44 -8.57
C VAL A 88 -6.83 4.54 -9.09
N TRP A 89 -5.54 4.22 -9.30
CA TRP A 89 -4.60 5.17 -9.92
C TRP A 89 -4.99 5.54 -11.35
N GLY A 90 -5.48 4.58 -12.15
CA GLY A 90 -5.96 4.82 -13.51
C GLY A 90 -7.14 5.79 -13.57
N ILE A 91 -8.03 5.76 -12.57
CA ILE A 91 -9.15 6.71 -12.46
C ILE A 91 -8.68 8.08 -11.95
N MET A 92 -7.72 8.13 -11.02
CA MET A 92 -7.27 9.39 -10.42
C MET A 92 -6.30 10.17 -11.30
N SER A 93 -5.45 9.50 -12.06
CA SER A 93 -4.38 10.13 -12.84
C SER A 93 -4.91 11.17 -13.85
N PRO A 94 -5.99 10.90 -14.62
CA PRO A 94 -6.56 11.91 -15.53
C PRO A 94 -6.91 13.22 -14.81
N ASN A 95 -7.55 13.16 -13.64
CA ASN A 95 -7.96 14.35 -12.88
C ASN A 95 -6.77 15.19 -12.40
N VAL A 96 -5.61 14.57 -12.16
CA VAL A 96 -4.39 15.29 -11.79
C VAL A 96 -3.83 16.08 -12.98
N TYR A 97 -3.97 15.55 -14.19
CA TYR A 97 -3.44 16.16 -15.42
C TYR A 97 -4.46 17.01 -16.20
N GLU A 98 -5.75 16.93 -15.85
CA GLU A 98 -6.84 17.68 -16.49
C GLU A 98 -6.65 19.21 -16.47
N ASN A 99 -5.90 19.74 -15.49
CA ASN A 99 -5.63 21.17 -15.37
C ASN A 99 -4.28 21.62 -15.93
N GLY A 100 -3.53 20.76 -16.65
CA GLY A 100 -2.26 21.11 -17.28
C GLY A 100 -1.14 21.38 -16.28
N GLY A 101 -0.25 20.41 -16.11
CA GLY A 101 1.10 20.69 -15.61
C GLY A 101 1.91 21.47 -16.64
#